data_AF-A0A9W5UR63-F1
#
_entry.id   AF-A0A9W5UR63-F1
#
_cell.length_a   1.000
_cell.length_b   1.000
_cell.length_c   1.000
_cell.angle_alpha   90.00
_cell.angle_beta   90.00
_cell.angle_gamma   90.00
#
_symmetry.space_group_name_H-M   'P 1'
#
loop_
_entity.id
_entity.type
_entity.pdbx_description
1 polymer ?
#
loop_
_entity_poly.entity_id
_entity_poly.type
_entity_poly.pdbx_seq_one_letter_code
_entity_poly.pdbx_strand_id
1 'polypeptide(L)' 'MTEGGGKHCQLRVDEAIQIATDLNEFVVAFDQILSRIAFGEANSDLLTSYLSERNVRQRLASARSAIFDALEQVVG' A
#
# COMPACT_ATOMS: atom_id res chain seq x y z
N MET A 1 6.65 34.11 1.34
CA MET A 1 5.72 33.21 2.05
C MET A 1 4.60 32.87 1.10
N THR A 2 4.75 31.81 0.32
CA THR A 2 3.64 31.27 -0.46
C THR A 2 2.79 30.45 0.49
N GLU A 3 1.66 31.02 0.92
CA GLU A 3 0.57 30.23 1.46
C GLU A 3 0.09 29.30 0.35
N GLY A 4 0.70 28.13 0.25
CA GLY A 4 0.12 27.03 -0.50
C GLY A 4 -1.17 26.67 0.22
N GLY A 5 -2.28 27.25 -0.21
CA GLY A 5 -3.64 26.88 0.20
C GLY A 5 -3.92 25.44 -0.27
N GLY A 6 -3.25 24.48 0.37
CA GLY A 6 -3.46 23.06 0.13
C GLY A 6 -4.86 22.72 0.62
N LYS A 7 -5.66 22.11 -0.26
CA LYS A 7 -6.90 21.52 0.20
C LYS A 7 -6.56 20.32 1.10
N HIS A 8 -7.20 20.24 2.26
CA HIS A 8 -6.96 19.17 3.23
C HIS A 8 -8.00 18.07 3.01
N CYS A 9 -7.55 16.81 2.86
CA CYS A 9 -8.41 15.64 2.93
C CYS A 9 -8.30 15.00 4.31
N GLN A 10 -9.36 14.33 4.75
CA GLN A 10 -9.40 13.63 6.03
C GLN A 10 -9.57 12.14 5.78
N LEU A 11 -8.76 11.36 6.47
CA LEU A 11 -8.86 9.91 6.56
C LEU A 11 -9.00 9.57 8.04
N ARG A 12 -9.78 8.54 8.38
CA ARG A 12 -9.84 8.11 9.77
C ARG A 12 -8.48 7.55 10.19
N VAL A 13 -8.09 7.79 11.44
CA VAL A 13 -6.76 7.42 11.94
C VAL A 13 -6.55 5.90 11.92
N ASP A 14 -7.59 5.12 12.19
CA ASP A 14 -7.58 3.66 12.07
C ASP A 14 -7.30 3.19 10.64
N GLU A 15 -7.95 3.80 9.65
CA GLU A 15 -7.71 3.52 8.23
C GLU A 15 -6.29 3.93 7.82
N ALA A 16 -5.82 5.10 8.26
CA ALA A 16 -4.48 5.58 7.97
C ALA A 16 -3.39 4.65 8.53
N ILE A 17 -3.55 4.18 9.77
CA ILE A 17 -2.64 3.24 10.42
C ILE A 17 -2.64 1.91 9.68
N GLN A 18 -3.82 1.40 9.30
CA GLN A 18 -3.93 0.14 8.59
C GLN A 18 -3.23 0.23 7.22
N ILE A 19 -3.49 1.30 6.46
CA ILE A 19 -2.85 1.53 5.16
C ILE A 19 -1.34 1.64 5.30
N ALA A 20 -0.84 2.41 6.27
CA ALA A 20 0.59 2.57 6.49
C ALA A 20 1.27 1.23 6.87
N THR A 21 0.60 0.44 7.71
CA THR A 21 1.09 -0.89 8.11
C THR A 21 1.15 -1.84 6.93
N ASP A 22 0.08 -1.89 6.12
CA ASP A 22 0.00 -2.72 4.93
C ASP A 22 1.08 -2.34 3.91
N LEU A 23 1.23 -1.05 3.62
CA LEU A 23 2.25 -0.58 2.68
C LEU A 23 3.66 -0.90 3.15
N ASN A 24 3.96 -0.72 4.44
CA ASN A 24 5.27 -1.05 4.99
C ASN A 24 5.56 -2.56 4.90
N GLU A 25 4.58 -3.40 5.26
CA GLU A 25 4.70 -4.86 5.11
C GLU A 25 5.00 -5.25 3.66
N PHE A 26 4.26 -4.68 2.69
CA PHE A 26 4.45 -5.00 1.28
C PHE A 26 5.81 -4.58 0.76
N VAL A 27 6.27 -3.37 1.10
CA VAL A 27 7.60 -2.89 0.67
C VAL A 27 8.70 -3.81 1.20
N VAL A 28 8.68 -4.13 2.49
CA VAL A 28 9.71 -4.99 3.11
C VAL A 28 9.65 -6.41 2.52
N ALA A 29 8.47 -6.99 2.38
CA ALA A 29 8.34 -8.35 1.87
C ALA A 29 8.73 -8.43 0.38
N PHE A 30 8.35 -7.45 -0.44
CA PHE A 30 8.74 -7.42 -1.84
C PHE A 30 10.25 -7.28 -2.01
N ASP A 31 10.89 -6.41 -1.23
CA ASP A 31 12.36 -6.28 -1.25
C ASP A 31 13.05 -7.61 -0.94
N GLN A 32 12.63 -8.28 0.14
CA GLN A 32 13.19 -9.58 0.53
C GLN A 32 12.94 -10.68 -0.50
N ILE A 33 11.71 -10.78 -1.02
CA ILE A 33 11.34 -11.81 -1.99
C ILE A 33 12.08 -11.58 -3.31
N LEU A 34 12.09 -10.35 -3.83
CA LEU A 34 12.74 -10.02 -5.09
C LEU A 34 14.26 -10.15 -4.99
N SER A 35 14.86 -9.78 -3.85
CA SER A 35 16.27 -10.03 -3.58
C SER A 35 16.60 -11.52 -3.70
N ARG A 36 15.85 -12.38 -3.00
CA ARG A 36 16.05 -13.84 -3.07
C ARG A 36 15.85 -14.41 -4.48
N ILE A 37 14.88 -13.91 -5.24
CA ILE A 37 14.69 -14.31 -6.65
C ILE A 37 15.90 -13.88 -7.49
N ALA A 38 16.38 -12.64 -7.33
CA ALA A 38 17.49 -12.09 -8.09
C ALA A 38 18.81 -12.85 -7.85
N PHE A 39 19.03 -13.34 -6.62
CA PHE A 39 20.20 -14.16 -6.27
C PHE A 39 20.01 -15.67 -6.55
N GLY A 40 18.87 -16.07 -7.12
CA GLY A 40 18.59 -17.48 -7.43
C GLY A 40 18.26 -18.36 -6.23
N GLU A 41 17.98 -17.75 -5.07
CA GLU A 41 17.64 -18.42 -3.81
C GLU A 41 16.15 -18.75 -3.67
N ALA A 42 15.32 -18.25 -4.59
CA ALA A 42 13.88 -18.50 -4.63
C ALA A 42 13.34 -18.52 -6.07
N ASN A 43 12.29 -19.30 -6.29
CA ASN A 43 11.53 -19.27 -7.54
C ASN A 43 10.57 -18.05 -7.55
N SER A 44 10.32 -17.50 -8.73
CA SER A 44 9.31 -16.47 -9.02
C SER A 44 7.92 -16.77 -8.45
N ASP A 45 7.56 -18.05 -8.32
CA ASP A 45 6.30 -18.48 -7.68
C ASP A 45 6.16 -18.00 -6.23
N LEU A 46 7.28 -17.75 -5.53
CA LEU A 46 7.27 -17.23 -4.16
C LEU A 46 6.52 -15.89 -4.06
N LEU A 47 6.68 -15.02 -5.05
CA LEU A 47 5.96 -13.74 -5.10
C LEU A 47 4.46 -13.96 -5.29
N THR A 48 4.08 -14.84 -6.21
CA THR A 48 2.66 -15.15 -6.48
C THR A 48 1.99 -15.76 -5.25
N SER A 49 2.67 -16.70 -4.57
CA SER A 49 2.20 -17.29 -3.32
C SER A 49 2.03 -16.23 -2.24
N TYR A 50 3.02 -15.35 -2.05
CA TYR A 50 2.93 -14.25 -1.09
C TYR A 50 1.72 -13.34 -1.37
N LEU A 51 1.54 -12.91 -2.63
CA LEU A 51 0.42 -12.06 -3.04
C LEU A 51 -0.94 -12.69 -2.73
N SER A 52 -1.06 -14.01 -2.92
CA SER A 52 -2.28 -14.76 -2.67
C SER A 52 -2.51 -14.99 -1.17
N GLU A 53 -1.53 -15.53 -0.46
CA GLU A 53 -1.64 -15.90 0.96
C GLU A 53 -1.84 -14.70 1.88
N ARG A 54 -1.30 -13.53 1.52
CA ARG A 54 -1.43 -12.30 2.29
C ARG A 54 -2.55 -11.37 1.80
N ASN A 55 -3.36 -11.83 0.83
CA ASN A 55 -4.46 -11.06 0.23
C ASN A 55 -4.02 -9.65 -0.21
N VAL A 56 -2.80 -9.51 -0.72
CA VAL A 56 -2.17 -8.21 -0.99
C VAL A 56 -3.00 -7.36 -1.93
N ARG A 57 -3.58 -7.99 -2.96
CA ARG A 57 -4.46 -7.31 -3.93
C ARG A 57 -5.69 -6.69 -3.27
N GLN A 58 -6.33 -7.41 -2.36
CA GLN A 58 -7.52 -6.92 -1.66
C GLN A 58 -7.15 -5.76 -0.73
N ARG A 59 -6.07 -5.91 0.06
CA ARG A 59 -5.57 -4.88 0.97
C ARG A 59 -5.19 -3.59 0.24
N LEU A 60 -4.50 -3.70 -0.90
CA LEU A 60 -4.20 -2.56 -1.77
C LEU A 60 -5.46 -1.92 -2.37
N ALA A 61 -6.45 -2.72 -2.76
CA ALA A 61 -7.71 -2.19 -3.28
C ALA A 61 -8.48 -1.41 -2.20
N SER A 62 -8.53 -1.92 -0.97
CA SER A 62 -9.13 -1.24 0.17
C SER A 62 -8.39 0.07 0.48
N ALA A 63 -7.05 0.03 0.56
CA ALA A 63 -6.23 1.21 0.78
C ALA A 63 -6.44 2.28 -0.30
N ARG A 64 -6.47 1.86 -1.58
CA ARG A 64 -6.74 2.76 -2.70
C ARG A 64 -8.13 3.40 -2.58
N SER A 65 -9.15 2.62 -2.24
CA SER A 65 -10.52 3.12 -2.12
C SER A 65 -10.59 4.17 -1.01
N ALA A 66 -10.09 3.87 0.19
CA ALA A 66 -10.09 4.81 1.31
C ALA A 66 -9.35 6.12 1.00
N ILE A 67 -8.21 6.06 0.29
CA ILE A 67 -7.49 7.27 -0.16
C ILE A 67 -8.32 8.06 -1.18
N PHE A 68 -8.94 7.38 -2.15
CA PHE A 68 -9.71 8.05 -3.19
C PHE A 68 -11.00 8.65 -2.64
N ASP A 69 -11.67 7.99 -1.70
CA ASP A 69 -12.85 8.50 -1.01
C ASP A 69 -12.50 9.76 -0.20
N ALA A 70 -11.34 9.78 0.47
CA ALA A 70 -10.84 10.95 1.17
C ALA A 70 -10.52 12.12 0.21
N LEU A 71 -10.01 11.81 -1.00
CA LEU A 71 -9.73 12.81 -2.02
C LEU A 71 -11.02 13.35 -2.65
N GLU A 72 -12.01 12.50 -2.92
CA GLU A 72 -13.29 12.90 -3.53
C GLU A 72 -14.01 13.97 -2.71
N GLN A 73 -13.93 13.92 -1.37
CA GLN A 73 -14.46 14.95 -0.48
C GLN A 73 -13.88 16.36 -0.71
N VAL A 74 -12.78 16.46 -1.45
CA VAL A 74 -11.99 17.68 -1.63
C VAL A 74 -11.98 18.17 -3.08
N VAL A 75 -12.04 17.24 -4.04
CA VAL A 75 -12.06 17.53 -5.48
C VAL A 75 -13.44 17.39 -6.13
N GLY A 76 -14.43 16.81 -5.44
CA GLY A 76 -15.83 16.68 -5.88
C GLY A 76 -16.72 17.85 -5.46
#